data_AF-A0A2V8UUE9-F1
#
_entry.id   AF-A0A2V8UUE9-F1
#
_cell.length_a   1.000
_cell.length_b   1.000
_cell.length_c   1.000
_cell.angle_alpha   90.00
_cell.angle_beta   90.00
_cell.angle_gamma   90.00
#
_symmetry.space_group_name_H-M   'P 1'
#
loop_
_entity.id
_entity.type
_entity.pdbx_description
1 polymer ?
#
loop_
_entity_poly.entity_id
_entity_poly.type
_entity_poly.pdbx_seq_one_letter_code
_entity_poly.pdbx_strand_id
1 'polypeptide(L)' 'MKTIFRILGVPPLNLYDATASDLADSFTSSPDFTPYRALPVDERLFDPATAREPVVPTPSPRMDDPKVIRELEKARTP' A
#
# COMPACT_ATOMS: atom_id res chain seq x y z
N MET A 1 11.25 7.75 3.85
CA MET A 1 9.91 8.16 4.36
C MET A 1 9.74 9.69 4.41
N LYS A 2 10.23 10.42 3.38
CA LYS A 2 10.39 11.88 3.45
C LYS A 2 9.08 12.65 3.59
N THR A 3 8.07 12.31 2.79
CA THR A 3 6.77 12.99 2.79
C THR A 3 6.07 12.90 4.15
N ILE A 4 6.07 11.73 4.79
CA ILE A 4 5.47 11.53 6.12
C ILE A 4 6.16 12.42 7.17
N PHE A 5 7.49 12.45 7.18
CA PHE A 5 8.24 13.29 8.11
C PHE A 5 7.98 14.78 7.91
N ARG A 6 7.86 15.23 6.65
CA ARG A 6 7.49 16.62 6.34
C ARG A 6 6.08 16.97 6.80
N ILE A 7 5.10 16.07 6.59
CA ILE A 7 3.72 16.26 7.08
C ILE A 7 3.69 16.38 8.61
N LEU A 8 4.45 15.52 9.30
CA LEU A 8 4.50 15.50 10.77
C LEU A 8 5.45 16.57 11.38
N GLY A 9 6.20 17.30 10.55
CA GLY A 9 7.18 18.29 11.00
C GLY A 9 8.38 17.71 11.76
N VAL A 10 8.72 16.44 11.53
CA VAL A 10 9.84 15.75 12.20
C VAL A 10 11.06 15.64 11.27
N PRO A 11 12.29 15.61 11.80
CA PRO A 11 13.48 15.42 10.99
C PRO A 11 13.59 13.98 10.45
N PRO A 12 14.32 13.76 9.34
CA PRO A 12 14.63 12.42 8.85
C PRO A 12 15.56 11.68 9.84
N LEU A 13 15.34 10.37 10.00
CA LEU A 13 16.09 9.54 10.96
C LEU A 13 17.50 9.20 10.49
N ASN A 14 17.70 9.11 9.17
CA ASN A 14 18.97 8.78 8.54
C ASN A 14 19.04 9.38 7.11
N LEU A 15 20.16 9.13 6.41
CA LEU A 15 20.40 9.66 5.06
C LEU A 15 19.40 9.13 4.03
N TYR A 16 19.02 7.85 4.08
CA TYR A 16 18.06 7.26 3.14
C TYR A 16 16.70 7.96 3.20
N ASP A 17 16.26 8.31 4.40
CA ASP A 17 15.03 9.08 4.57
C ASP A 17 15.14 10.51 4.06
N ALA A 18 16.30 11.16 4.25
CA ALA A 18 16.53 12.52 3.78
C ALA A 18 16.59 12.62 2.25
N THR A 19 17.10 11.58 1.58
CA THR A 19 17.29 11.54 0.12
C THR A 19 16.16 10.83 -0.63
N ALA A 20 15.21 10.21 0.07
CA ALA A 20 14.03 9.64 -0.55
C ALA A 20 13.27 10.69 -1.38
N SER A 21 12.65 10.24 -2.48
CA SER A 21 11.73 11.08 -3.26
C SER A 21 10.62 11.61 -2.38
N ASP A 22 10.23 12.86 -2.64
CA ASP A 22 9.12 13.50 -1.96
C ASP A 22 7.92 13.63 -2.91
N LEU A 23 6.72 13.70 -2.34
CA LEU A 23 5.43 13.83 -3.03
C LEU A 23 4.73 15.14 -2.62
N ALA A 24 5.46 16.12 -2.09
CA ALA A 24 4.89 17.38 -1.60
C ALA A 24 4.11 18.15 -2.69
N ASP A 25 4.50 17.97 -3.95
CA ASP A 25 3.82 18.50 -5.14
C ASP A 25 2.45 17.86 -5.41
N SER A 26 2.17 16.70 -4.83
CA SER A 26 0.86 16.03 -4.91
C SER A 26 -0.17 16.60 -3.92
N PHE A 27 0.24 17.51 -3.02
CA PHE A 27 -0.64 18.11 -2.01
C PHE A 27 -0.87 19.60 -2.29
N THR A 28 -2.01 20.10 -1.81
CA THR A 28 -2.39 21.52 -1.86
C THR A 28 -2.77 21.99 -0.46
N SER A 29 -2.44 23.25 -0.15
CA SER A 29 -2.89 23.90 1.09
C SER A 29 -4.34 24.40 1.01
N SER A 30 -4.89 24.52 -0.21
CA SER A 30 -6.28 24.89 -0.43
C SER A 30 -7.11 23.61 -0.60
N PRO A 31 -8.00 23.27 0.34
CA PRO A 31 -8.88 22.11 0.19
C PRO A 31 -9.91 22.35 -0.92
N ASP A 32 -10.23 21.29 -1.67
CA ASP A 32 -11.38 21.24 -2.59
C ASP A 32 -12.48 20.37 -1.96
N PHE A 33 -13.62 20.98 -1.67
CA PHE A 33 -14.78 20.31 -1.06
C PHE A 33 -15.81 19.84 -2.09
N THR A 34 -15.51 19.94 -3.38
CA THR A 34 -16.37 19.43 -4.45
C THR A 34 -16.62 17.93 -4.24
N PRO A 35 -17.88 17.46 -4.19
CA PRO A 35 -18.17 16.05 -4.02
C PRO A 35 -17.53 15.21 -5.12
N TYR A 36 -16.92 14.09 -4.72
CA TYR A 36 -16.34 13.16 -5.67
C TYR A 36 -17.43 12.51 -6.52
N ARG A 37 -17.35 12.70 -7.85
CA ARG A 37 -18.21 12.00 -8.83
C ARG A 37 -17.49 10.73 -9.29
N ALA A 38 -17.92 9.59 -8.77
CA ALA A 38 -17.43 8.30 -9.23
C ALA A 38 -17.71 8.11 -10.74
N LEU A 39 -16.66 7.77 -11.49
CA LEU A 39 -16.77 7.36 -12.89
C LEU A 39 -16.89 5.83 -12.95
N PRO A 40 -17.55 5.28 -13.98
CA PRO A 40 -17.48 3.85 -14.23
C PRO A 40 -16.03 3.44 -14.49
N VAL A 41 -15.69 2.19 -14.12
CA VAL A 41 -14.36 1.66 -14.36
C VAL A 41 -14.10 1.46 -15.85
N ASP A 42 -12.84 1.61 -16.26
CA ASP A 42 -12.40 1.17 -17.58
C ASP A 42 -12.11 -0.34 -17.53
N GLU A 43 -13.02 -1.15 -18.08
CA GLU A 43 -12.91 -2.63 -18.09
C GLU A 43 -11.65 -3.14 -18.81
N ARG A 44 -11.01 -2.32 -19.65
CA ARG A 44 -9.73 -2.66 -20.29
C ARG A 44 -8.57 -2.65 -19.30
N LEU A 45 -8.69 -1.88 -18.21
CA LEU A 45 -7.68 -1.74 -17.17
C LEU A 45 -8.01 -2.58 -15.94
N PHE A 46 -9.29 -2.72 -15.61
CA PHE A 46 -9.74 -3.43 -14.42
C PHE A 46 -11.14 -3.99 -14.59
N ASP A 47 -11.29 -5.30 -14.41
CA ASP A 47 -12.59 -5.97 -14.33
C ASP A 47 -12.98 -6.17 -12.84
N PRO A 48 -14.01 -5.46 -12.34
CA PRO A 48 -14.48 -5.62 -10.96
C PRO A 48 -15.04 -7.01 -10.66
N ALA A 49 -15.54 -7.74 -11.66
CA ALA A 49 -16.15 -9.05 -11.47
C ALA A 49 -15.09 -10.09 -11.09
N THR A 50 -13.88 -9.99 -11.65
CA THR A 50 -12.77 -10.89 -11.35
C THR A 50 -11.90 -10.41 -10.18
N ALA A 51 -12.13 -9.20 -9.65
CA ALA A 51 -11.28 -8.60 -8.62
C ALA A 51 -11.22 -9.40 -7.30
N ARG A 52 -12.21 -10.25 -7.03
CA ARG A 52 -12.25 -11.13 -5.84
C ARG A 52 -11.65 -12.50 -6.08
N GLU A 53 -11.45 -12.88 -7.33
CA GLU A 53 -10.89 -14.18 -7.65
C GLU A 53 -9.37 -14.10 -7.51
N PRO A 54 -8.77 -14.91 -6.64
CA PRO A 54 -7.32 -14.98 -6.58
C PRO A 54 -6.83 -15.50 -7.94
N VAL A 55 -5.83 -14.82 -8.52
CA VAL A 55 -5.18 -15.24 -9.79
C VAL A 55 -4.64 -16.67 -9.68
N VAL A 56 -4.33 -17.11 -8.46
CA VAL A 56 -4.00 -18.50 -8.12
C VAL A 56 -5.23 -19.13 -7.47
N PRO A 57 -5.72 -20.30 -7.92
CA PRO A 57 -6.91 -20.96 -7.36
C PRO A 57 -6.75 -21.35 -5.88
N THR A 58 -5.52 -21.33 -5.35
CA THR A 58 -5.24 -21.56 -3.93
C THR A 58 -5.46 -20.26 -3.15
N PRO A 59 -6.46 -20.21 -2.24
CA PRO A 59 -6.63 -19.06 -1.37
C PRO A 59 -5.35 -18.80 -0.59
N SER A 60 -4.92 -17.54 -0.51
CA SER A 60 -3.83 -17.18 0.39
C SER A 60 -4.20 -17.59 1.82
N PRO A 61 -3.24 -18.11 2.61
CA PRO A 61 -3.54 -18.44 3.99
C PRO A 61 -4.06 -17.22 4.74
N ARG A 62 -4.86 -17.47 5.79
CA ARG A 62 -5.35 -16.39 6.64
C ARG A 62 -4.16 -15.58 7.18
N MET A 63 -4.29 -14.25 7.15
CA MET A 63 -3.27 -13.37 7.73
C MET A 63 -3.03 -13.76 9.19
N ASP A 64 -1.75 -13.93 9.53
CA ASP A 64 -1.25 -14.38 10.84
C ASP A 64 -1.75 -15.77 11.29
N ASP A 65 -2.03 -16.69 10.36
CA ASP A 65 -2.33 -18.09 10.72
C ASP A 65 -1.13 -18.71 11.49
N PRO A 66 -1.31 -19.12 12.76
CA PRO A 66 -0.22 -19.65 13.57
C PRO A 66 0.45 -20.89 13.00
N LYS A 67 -0.25 -21.69 12.18
CA LYS A 67 0.32 -22.89 11.55
C LYS A 67 1.29 -22.51 10.44
N VAL A 68 0.90 -21.55 9.60
CA VAL A 68 1.73 -21.06 8.50
C VAL A 68 2.99 -20.39 9.03
N ILE A 69 2.87 -19.57 10.08
CA ILE A 69 4.02 -18.95 10.73
C ILE A 69 5.02 -20.02 11.20
N ARG A 70 4.54 -21.06 11.91
CA ARG A 70 5.40 -22.15 12.39
C ARG A 70 6.06 -22.94 11.25
N GLU A 71 5.36 -23.14 10.14
CA GLU A 71 5.92 -23.81 8.95
C GLU A 71 7.02 -22.97 8.30
N LEU A 72 6.80 -21.66 8.16
CA LEU A 72 7.81 -20.73 7.63
C LEU A 72 9.03 -20.63 8.56
N GLU A 73 8.83 -20.66 9.88
CA GLU A 73 9.92 -20.68 10.87
C GLU A 73 10.75 -21.96 10.76
N LYS A 74 10.11 -23.12 10.62
CA LYS A 74 10.79 -24.40 10.39
C LYS A 74 11.58 -24.40 9.08
N ALA A 75 11.00 -23.88 8.01
CA ALA A 75 11.65 -23.80 6.69
C ALA A 75 12.84 -22.81 6.65
N ARG A 76 12.90 -21.85 7.57
CA ARG A 76 14.02 -20.89 7.71
C ARG A 76 15.18 -21.42 8.56
N THR A 77 15.02 -22.59 9.18
CA THR A 77 16.07 -23.20 10.00
C THR A 77 16.74 -24.30 9.17
N PRO A 78 18.07 -24.25 8.93
CA PRO A 78 18.78 -25.28 8.16
C PRO A 78 18.80 -26.64 8.87
#